data_AF-A0A925NBF7-F1
#
_entry.id   AF-A0A925NBF7-F1
#
_cell.length_a   1.000
_cell.length_b   1.000
_cell.length_c   1.000
_cell.angle_alpha   90.00
_cell.angle_beta   90.00
_cell.angle_gamma   90.00
#
_symmetry.space_group_name_H-M   'P 1'
#
loop_
_entity.id
_entity.type
_entity.pdbx_description
1 polymer ?
#
loop_
_entity_poly.entity_id
_entity_poly.type
_entity_poly.pdbx_seq_one_letter_code
_entity_poly.pdbx_strand_id
1 'polypeptide(L)'
;MSINRRSKNITEGVARAPNRSMYYALGYEEGDFKKPMIGVANGHSTITPCNSGLQKLADAAVAGIEAAGGNAQIFGTPTISDGMAMGTEGMKYSLVSREVISDCIETCVGGQWMDGVLV
;
A
#
# COMPACT_ATOMS: atom_id res chain seq x y z
N MET A 1 21.10 10.46 8.27
CA MET A 1 20.73 9.10 7.81
C MET A 1 19.70 9.26 6.70
N SER A 2 19.80 8.51 5.59
CA SER A 2 18.85 8.67 4.46
C SER A 2 17.44 8.25 4.87
N ILE A 3 16.43 9.07 4.58
CA ILE A 3 15.03 8.79 4.95
C ILE A 3 14.42 7.66 4.09
N ASN A 4 14.94 7.44 2.87
CA ASN A 4 14.56 6.42 1.90
C ASN A 4 15.38 5.11 2.05
N ARG A 5 15.50 4.57 3.27
CA ARG A 5 16.43 3.46 3.60
C ARG A 5 16.20 2.19 2.76
N ARG A 6 14.95 1.88 2.43
CA ARG A 6 14.52 0.67 1.69
C ARG A 6 14.36 0.99 0.21
N SER A 7 13.64 2.05 -0.14
CA SER A 7 13.29 2.34 -1.54
C SER A 7 14.48 2.72 -2.39
N LYS A 8 15.59 3.17 -1.79
CA LYS A 8 16.87 3.36 -2.49
C LYS A 8 17.37 2.11 -3.21
N ASN A 9 17.00 0.91 -2.76
CA ASN A 9 17.39 -0.35 -3.39
C ASN A 9 16.83 -0.51 -4.81
N ILE A 10 15.76 0.22 -5.15
CA ILE A 10 15.15 0.22 -6.49
C ILE A 10 15.13 1.60 -7.15
N THR A 11 15.64 2.64 -6.50
CA THR A 11 15.65 4.00 -7.05
C THR A 11 17.06 4.56 -7.25
N GLU A 12 18.08 4.09 -6.52
CA GLU A 12 19.43 4.65 -6.58
C GLU A 12 20.42 3.79 -7.39
N GLY A 13 21.34 4.46 -8.07
CA GLY A 13 22.37 3.82 -8.89
C GLY A 13 21.96 3.56 -10.34
N VAL A 14 22.97 3.39 -11.20
CA VAL A 14 22.79 3.22 -12.65
C VAL A 14 22.01 1.94 -12.96
N ALA A 15 22.28 0.85 -12.24
CA ALA A 15 21.61 -0.44 -12.40
C ALA A 15 20.09 -0.41 -12.11
N ARG A 16 19.58 0.66 -11.47
CA ARG A 16 18.14 0.85 -11.19
C ARG A 16 17.43 1.72 -12.21
N ALA A 17 18.06 2.05 -13.34
CA ALA A 17 17.41 2.78 -14.42
C ALA A 17 16.10 2.12 -14.92
N PRO A 18 16.01 0.78 -15.09
CA PRO A 18 14.75 0.14 -15.49
C PRO A 18 13.65 0.23 -14.42
N ASN A 19 14.00 0.21 -13.14
CA ASN A 19 13.03 0.42 -12.06
C ASN A 19 12.50 1.85 -12.11
N ARG A 20 13.38 2.84 -12.25
CA ARG A 20 12.98 4.26 -12.38
C ARG A 20 12.12 4.53 -13.60
N SER A 21 12.33 3.85 -14.73
CA SER A 21 11.47 4.04 -15.92
C SER A 21 10.00 3.69 -15.65
N MET A 22 9.72 2.70 -14.80
CA MET A 22 8.36 2.39 -14.37
C MET A 22 7.76 3.52 -13.52
N TYR A 23 8.54 4.13 -12.63
CA TYR A 23 8.09 5.27 -11.84
C TYR A 23 7.89 6.54 -12.66
N TYR A 24 8.75 6.80 -13.65
CA TYR A 24 8.54 7.88 -14.61
C TYR A 24 7.21 7.72 -15.37
N ALA A 25 6.83 6.49 -15.72
CA ALA A 25 5.52 6.21 -16.33
C ALA A 25 4.33 6.47 -15.38
N LEU A 26 4.58 6.51 -14.07
CA LEU A 26 3.60 6.91 -13.04
C LEU A 26 3.64 8.42 -12.74
N GLY A 27 4.49 9.19 -13.42
CA GLY A 27 4.60 10.64 -13.25
C GLY A 27 5.61 11.10 -12.19
N TYR A 28 6.46 10.21 -11.67
CA TYR A 28 7.55 10.61 -10.77
C TYR A 28 8.60 11.42 -11.53
N GLU A 29 9.27 12.34 -10.84
CA GLU A 29 10.41 13.10 -11.35
C GLU A 29 11.71 12.70 -10.65
N GLU A 30 12.86 13.16 -11.16
CA GLU A 30 14.17 12.80 -10.62
C GLU A 30 14.30 13.11 -9.11
N GLY A 31 13.72 14.23 -8.68
CA GLY A 31 13.72 14.67 -7.27
C GLY A 31 12.95 13.73 -6.34
N ASP A 32 11.95 13.00 -6.86
CA ASP A 32 11.10 12.13 -6.05
C ASP A 32 11.83 10.89 -5.55
N PHE A 33 12.88 10.44 -6.24
CA PHE A 33 13.65 9.26 -5.84
C PHE A 33 14.46 9.44 -4.56
N LYS A 34 14.54 10.68 -4.03
CA LYS A 34 15.15 10.98 -2.73
C LYS A 34 14.14 11.01 -1.59
N LYS A 35 12.84 11.05 -1.89
CA LYS A 35 11.75 11.03 -0.92
C LYS A 35 11.47 9.57 -0.48
N PRO A 36 10.98 9.35 0.75
CA PRO A 36 10.58 8.01 1.18
C PRO A 36 9.33 7.56 0.40
N MET A 37 9.28 6.28 0.01
CA MET A 37 8.10 5.66 -0.58
C MET A 37 7.25 5.02 0.51
N ILE A 38 6.02 5.52 0.69
CA ILE A 38 5.11 5.10 1.76
C ILE A 38 3.92 4.36 1.14
N GLY A 39 3.76 3.09 1.52
CA GLY A 39 2.58 2.31 1.16
C GLY A 39 1.34 2.78 1.91
N VAL A 40 0.19 2.82 1.24
CA VAL A 40 -1.12 3.00 1.87
C VAL A 40 -1.94 1.75 1.58
N ALA A 41 -2.04 0.87 2.56
CA ALA A 41 -2.80 -0.37 2.46
C ALA A 41 -4.29 -0.08 2.66
N ASN A 42 -5.06 -0.12 1.58
CA ASN A 42 -6.45 0.29 1.59
C ASN A 42 -7.39 -0.92 1.51
N GLY A 43 -8.10 -1.19 2.60
CA GLY A 43 -9.13 -2.23 2.69
C GLY A 43 -10.51 -1.78 2.20
N HIS A 44 -10.62 -0.69 1.43
CA HIS A 44 -11.91 -0.22 0.90
C HIS A 44 -12.61 -1.31 0.09
N SER A 45 -13.89 -1.50 0.37
CA SER A 45 -14.75 -2.41 -0.39
C SER A 45 -16.20 -1.98 -0.32
N THR A 46 -16.98 -2.42 -1.32
CA THR A 46 -18.44 -2.21 -1.37
C THR A 46 -19.23 -3.43 -0.92
N ILE A 47 -18.55 -4.48 -0.43
CA ILE A 47 -19.19 -5.74 0.00
C ILE A 47 -19.67 -5.67 1.45
N THR A 48 -19.31 -4.63 2.20
CA THR A 48 -19.68 -4.46 3.61
C THR A 48 -19.66 -2.99 4.02
N PRO A 49 -20.61 -2.53 4.88
CA PRO A 49 -20.61 -1.15 5.34
C PRO A 49 -19.34 -0.78 6.11
N CYS A 50 -18.71 -1.73 6.80
CA CYS A 50 -17.52 -1.52 7.62
C CYS A 50 -16.33 -0.92 6.84
N ASN A 51 -16.24 -1.21 5.54
CA ASN A 51 -15.09 -0.85 4.70
C ASN A 51 -15.43 0.16 3.59
N SER A 52 -16.73 0.40 3.36
CA SER A 52 -17.23 1.28 2.30
C SER A 52 -16.76 2.73 2.41
N GLY A 53 -16.44 3.20 3.63
CA GLY A 53 -15.95 4.55 3.87
C GLY A 53 -14.43 4.74 3.77
N LEU A 54 -13.65 3.65 3.68
CA LEU A 54 -12.19 3.72 3.86
C LEU A 54 -11.45 4.49 2.75
N GLN A 55 -12.00 4.57 1.54
CA GLN A 55 -11.34 5.30 0.44
C GLN A 55 -11.06 6.76 0.82
N LYS A 56 -12.01 7.45 1.47
CA LYS A 56 -11.82 8.85 1.88
C LYS A 56 -10.68 9.02 2.90
N LEU A 57 -10.47 8.00 3.74
CA LEU A 57 -9.36 7.99 4.71
C LEU A 57 -8.03 7.71 4.01
N ALA A 58 -8.01 6.81 3.03
CA ALA A 58 -6.83 6.56 2.20
C ALA A 58 -6.43 7.80 1.41
N ASP A 59 -7.39 8.52 0.82
CA ASP A 59 -7.14 9.78 0.10
C ASP A 59 -6.57 10.86 1.03
N ALA A 60 -7.10 10.98 2.25
CA ALA A 60 -6.57 11.90 3.26
C ALA A 60 -5.14 11.52 3.70
N ALA A 61 -4.85 10.22 3.84
CA ALA A 61 -3.52 9.73 4.14
C ALA A 61 -2.52 10.04 3.03
N VAL A 62 -2.90 9.83 1.76
CA VAL A 62 -2.08 10.22 0.60
C VAL A 62 -1.75 11.70 0.64
N ALA A 63 -2.76 12.56 0.79
CA ALA A 63 -2.54 14.00 0.87
C ALA A 63 -1.59 14.38 2.02
N GLY A 64 -1.73 13.74 3.19
CA GLY A 64 -0.85 13.97 4.33
C GLY A 64 0.61 13.54 4.09
N ILE A 65 0.82 12.38 3.45
CA ILE A 65 2.14 11.87 3.10
C ILE A 65 2.82 12.80 2.09
N GLU A 66 2.11 13.21 1.04
CA GLU A 66 2.63 14.09 0.01
C GLU A 66 2.95 15.48 0.56
N ALA A 67 2.09 16.05 1.40
CA ALA A 67 2.34 17.32 2.09
C ALA A 67 3.56 17.26 3.03
N ALA A 68 3.87 16.09 3.59
CA ALA A 68 5.07 15.85 4.38
C ALA A 68 6.33 15.55 3.54
N GLY A 69 6.22 15.56 2.21
CA GLY A 69 7.33 15.32 1.29
C GLY A 69 7.65 13.84 1.04
N GLY A 70 6.71 12.94 1.32
CA GLY A 70 6.80 11.52 0.95
C GLY A 70 6.11 11.21 -0.38
N ASN A 71 6.42 10.05 -0.95
CA ASN A 71 5.72 9.51 -2.12
C ASN A 71 4.71 8.46 -1.66
N ALA A 72 3.42 8.73 -1.79
CA ALA A 72 2.39 7.77 -1.43
C ALA A 72 2.18 6.73 -2.54
N GLN A 73 2.00 5.46 -2.16
CA GLN A 73 1.70 4.36 -3.07
C GLN A 73 0.54 3.54 -2.50
N ILE A 74 -0.66 3.72 -3.07
CA ILE A 74 -1.84 2.99 -2.62
C ILE A 74 -1.84 1.57 -3.19
N PHE A 75 -2.20 0.59 -2.37
CA PHE A 75 -2.52 -0.76 -2.81
C PHE A 75 -3.70 -1.33 -2.01
N GLY A 76 -4.38 -2.33 -2.57
CA GLY A 76 -5.56 -2.92 -1.95
C GLY A 76 -5.23 -4.15 -1.08
N THR A 77 -6.04 -4.37 -0.05
CA THR A 77 -6.08 -5.65 0.70
C THR A 77 -7.48 -6.25 0.60
N PRO A 78 -7.62 -7.59 0.57
CA PRO A 78 -8.93 -8.21 0.58
C PRO A 78 -9.64 -7.95 1.91
N THR A 79 -10.97 -7.99 1.88
CA THR A 79 -11.79 -7.95 3.10
C THR A 79 -13.00 -8.85 2.92
N ILE A 80 -13.60 -9.25 4.03
CA ILE A 80 -14.85 -10.01 4.08
C ILE A 80 -15.68 -9.50 5.26
N SER A 81 -16.98 -9.82 5.27
CA SER A 81 -17.87 -9.44 6.35
C SER A 81 -18.30 -10.65 7.13
N ASP A 82 -17.88 -10.73 8.39
CA ASP A 82 -18.41 -11.72 9.33
C ASP A 82 -19.93 -11.63 9.35
N GLY A 83 -20.49 -10.42 9.53
CA GLY A 83 -21.94 -10.20 9.60
C GLY A 83 -22.72 -10.73 8.39
N MET A 84 -22.14 -10.73 7.19
CA MET A 84 -22.77 -11.34 6.01
C MET A 84 -22.48 -12.84 5.87
N ALA A 85 -21.31 -13.31 6.31
CA ALA A 85 -20.90 -14.71 6.19
C ALA A 85 -21.47 -15.63 7.29
N MET A 86 -21.88 -15.05 8.44
CA MET A 86 -22.38 -15.77 9.61
C MET A 86 -23.47 -16.79 9.23
N GLY A 87 -23.34 -18.02 9.75
CA GLY A 87 -24.30 -19.10 9.54
C GLY A 87 -24.20 -19.81 8.19
N THR A 88 -23.20 -19.48 7.37
CA THR A 88 -22.96 -20.12 6.06
C THR A 88 -21.55 -20.72 5.96
N GLU A 89 -21.31 -21.48 4.89
CA GLU A 89 -19.98 -21.98 4.53
C GLU A 89 -18.94 -20.86 4.35
N GLY A 90 -19.38 -19.63 4.05
CA GLY A 90 -18.52 -18.45 3.96
C GLY A 90 -17.77 -18.16 5.26
N MET A 91 -18.31 -18.54 6.42
CA MET A 91 -17.66 -18.29 7.71
C MET A 91 -16.33 -19.04 7.87
N LYS A 92 -16.10 -20.09 7.07
CA LYS A 92 -14.80 -20.80 7.01
C LYS A 92 -13.67 -19.92 6.48
N TYR A 93 -14.00 -18.83 5.79
CA TYR A 93 -13.03 -17.89 5.22
C TYR A 93 -12.74 -16.69 6.14
N SER A 94 -13.50 -16.49 7.23
CA SER A 94 -13.32 -15.39 8.20
C SER A 94 -11.93 -15.37 8.83
N LEU A 95 -11.56 -16.40 9.56
CA LEU A 95 -10.31 -16.35 10.32
C LEU A 95 -9.07 -16.35 9.40
N VAL A 96 -9.11 -17.08 8.27
CA VAL A 96 -7.99 -17.13 7.32
C VAL A 96 -7.79 -15.80 6.59
N SER A 97 -8.82 -14.94 6.47
CA SER A 97 -8.65 -13.64 5.85
C SER A 97 -7.64 -12.76 6.59
N ARG A 98 -7.45 -12.96 7.90
CA ARG A 98 -6.41 -12.28 8.68
C ARG A 98 -5.02 -12.55 8.12
N GLU A 99 -4.69 -13.81 7.84
CA GLU A 99 -3.39 -14.21 7.29
C GLU A 99 -3.23 -13.68 5.87
N VAL A 100 -4.27 -13.82 5.05
CA VAL A 100 -4.24 -13.32 3.67
C VAL A 100 -4.01 -11.80 3.63
N ILE A 101 -4.63 -11.03 4.52
CA ILE A 101 -4.40 -9.57 4.62
C ILE A 101 -2.95 -9.30 5.02
N SER A 102 -2.43 -10.01 6.02
CA SER A 102 -1.03 -9.87 6.46
C SER A 102 -0.06 -10.16 5.32
N ASP A 103 -0.23 -11.29 4.64
CA ASP A 103 0.61 -11.72 3.52
C ASP A 103 0.52 -10.74 2.35
N CYS A 104 -0.67 -10.18 2.06
CA CYS A 104 -0.85 -9.15 1.04
C CYS A 104 -0.03 -7.90 1.35
N ILE A 105 -0.11 -7.40 2.60
CA ILE A 105 0.64 -6.20 3.03
C ILE A 105 2.15 -6.47 2.98
N GLU A 106 2.60 -7.60 3.53
CA GLU A 106 4.01 -7.99 3.51
C GLU A 106 4.53 -8.12 2.07
N THR A 107 3.76 -8.74 1.18
CA THR A 107 4.12 -8.93 -0.23
C THR A 107 4.27 -7.59 -0.94
N CYS A 108 3.32 -6.66 -0.78
CA CYS A 108 3.37 -5.35 -1.43
C CYS A 108 4.52 -4.49 -0.89
N VAL A 109 4.61 -4.34 0.44
CA VAL A 109 5.62 -3.49 1.09
C VAL A 109 7.03 -4.05 0.88
N GLY A 110 7.20 -5.36 1.03
CA GLY A 110 8.46 -6.06 0.82
C GLY A 110 8.89 -6.05 -0.64
N GLY A 111 7.97 -6.39 -1.55
CA GLY A 111 8.23 -6.49 -2.99
C GLY A 111 8.55 -5.15 -3.65
N GLN A 112 7.92 -4.07 -3.20
CA GLN A 112 8.14 -2.72 -3.72
C GLN A 112 9.18 -1.91 -2.91
N TRP A 113 9.87 -2.53 -1.96
CA TRP A 113 10.90 -1.85 -1.16
C TRP A 113 10.42 -0.56 -0.48
N MET A 114 9.15 -0.50 -0.05
CA MET A 114 8.61 0.69 0.60
C MET A 114 9.36 0.97 1.93
N ASP A 115 9.49 2.25 2.26
CA ASP A 115 10.19 2.73 3.47
C ASP A 115 9.31 2.67 4.72
N GLY A 116 7.99 2.72 4.52
CA GLY A 116 6.98 2.58 5.56
C GLY A 116 5.64 2.22 4.95
N VAL A 117 4.67 1.89 5.81
CA VAL A 117 3.29 1.60 5.41
C VAL A 117 2.32 2.19 6.43
N LEU A 118 1.24 2.77 5.93
CA LEU A 118 0.05 3.08 6.71
C LEU A 118 -1.02 2.03 6.39
N VAL A 119 -1.60 1.45 7.44
CA VAL A 119 -2.61 0.38 7.39
C VAL A 119 -3.93 0.84 8.00
#